data_AF-A0A7R9TJV0-F1
#
_entry.id   AF-A0A7R9TJV0-F1
#
_cell.length_a   1.000
_cell.length_b   1.000
_cell.length_c   1.000
_cell.angle_alpha   90.00
_cell.angle_beta   90.00
_cell.angle_gamma   90.00
#
_symmetry.space_group_name_H-M   'P 1'
#
loop_
_entity.id
_entity.type
_entity.pdbx_description
1 polymer ?
#
loop_
_entity_poly.entity_id
_entity_poly.type
_entity_poly.pdbx_seq_one_letter_code
_entity_poly.pdbx_strand_id
1 'polypeptide(L)'
;LGEKLSVARAQLEVFERMRNARYEEKVNGLIELKDATDAALKGVARYVGAKRAAHEARRAAQRREAKELLIAGENPHLVFRAREENHRLAAQRKRNAKTIETNRAEISRRLERDETRYRGNLEIKRLAREKDEKFSRAYGEASKAAKIRAYMQNAVGVSDLLDPTGTETNYPSDVSRAKPRGFGLATGAGAD
;
A
#
# COMPACT_ATOMS: atom_id res chain seq x y z
N LEU A 1 63.01 30.02 32.78
CA LEU A 1 63.38 28.74 32.12
C LEU A 1 62.89 27.51 32.90
N GLY A 2 63.03 27.46 34.23
CA GLY A 2 62.57 26.31 35.05
C GLY A 2 61.06 26.03 35.02
N GLU A 3 60.22 27.06 35.01
CA GLU A 3 58.75 26.91 35.01
C GLU A 3 58.21 26.36 33.68
N LYS A 4 58.81 26.73 32.54
CA LYS A 4 58.44 26.17 31.24
C LYS A 4 58.82 24.69 31.13
N LEU A 5 59.95 24.29 31.75
CA LEU A 5 60.40 22.90 31.81
C LEU A 5 59.54 22.05 32.74
N SER A 6 59.06 22.59 33.87
CA SER A 6 58.14 21.86 34.76
C SER A 6 56.77 21.66 34.11
N VAL A 7 56.25 22.67 33.42
CA VAL A 7 55.00 22.54 32.64
C VAL A 7 55.14 21.51 31.52
N ALA A 8 56.26 21.52 30.78
CA ALA A 8 56.53 20.53 29.73
C ALA A 8 56.64 19.09 30.28
N ARG A 9 57.26 18.91 31.45
CA ARG A 9 57.33 17.59 32.13
C ARG A 9 55.96 17.11 32.59
N ALA A 10 55.16 17.98 33.20
CA ALA A 10 53.79 17.66 33.59
C ALA A 10 52.91 17.28 32.38
N GLN A 11 53.07 17.98 31.26
CA GLN A 11 52.38 17.64 30.01
C GLN A 11 52.84 16.27 29.47
N LEU A 12 54.14 15.99 29.48
CA LEU A 12 54.69 14.69 29.07
C LEU A 12 54.14 13.54 29.92
N GLU A 13 54.09 13.69 31.24
CA GLU A 13 53.50 12.66 32.12
C GLU A 13 52.02 12.43 31.82
N VAL A 14 51.25 13.48 31.53
CA VAL A 14 49.85 13.36 31.13
C VAL A 14 49.72 12.64 29.78
N PHE A 15 50.59 12.96 28.81
CA PHE A 15 50.62 12.26 27.52
C PHE A 15 51.00 10.79 27.66
N GLU A 16 51.97 10.45 28.50
CA GLU A 16 52.37 9.06 28.77
C GLU A 16 51.24 8.27 29.44
N ARG A 17 50.55 8.87 30.43
CA ARG A 17 49.38 8.24 31.05
C ARG A 17 48.26 8.00 30.04
N MET A 18 47.94 8.99 29.21
CA MET A 18 46.94 8.82 28.15
C MET A 18 47.35 7.76 27.12
N ARG A 19 48.64 7.71 26.76
CA ARG A 19 49.16 6.72 25.83
C ARG A 19 49.07 5.30 26.41
N ASN A 20 49.42 5.13 27.67
CA ASN A 20 49.35 3.85 28.37
C ASN A 20 47.91 3.39 28.55
N ALA A 21 47.00 4.28 28.96
CA ALA A 21 45.57 3.98 29.05
C ALA A 21 44.99 3.52 27.69
N ARG A 22 45.31 4.24 26.60
CA ARG A 22 44.90 3.84 25.24
C ARG A 22 45.53 2.51 24.80
N TYR A 23 46.74 2.21 25.25
CA TYR A 23 47.39 0.94 24.94
C TYR A 23 46.71 -0.21 25.68
N GLU A 24 46.42 -0.04 26.98
CA GLU A 24 45.68 -1.01 27.79
C GLU A 24 44.29 -1.28 27.24
N GLU A 25 43.54 -0.24 26.86
CA GLU A 25 42.23 -0.38 26.20
C GLU A 25 42.33 -1.21 24.91
N LYS A 26 43.35 -0.96 24.09
CA LYS A 26 43.58 -1.73 22.86
C LYS A 26 43.94 -3.19 23.15
N VAL A 27 44.80 -3.44 24.13
CA VAL A 27 45.20 -4.80 24.52
C VAL A 27 43.98 -5.56 25.05
N ASN A 28 43.19 -4.94 25.93
CA ASN A 28 41.96 -5.54 26.45
C ASN A 28 40.96 -5.84 25.32
N GLY A 29 40.75 -4.90 24.40
CA GLY A 29 39.89 -5.12 23.23
C GLY A 29 40.38 -6.26 22.31
N LEU A 30 41.70 -6.44 22.16
CA LEU A 30 42.25 -7.57 21.41
C LEU A 30 42.03 -8.91 22.12
N ILE A 31 42.15 -8.94 23.45
CA ILE A 31 41.89 -10.14 24.25
C ILE A 31 40.41 -10.51 24.16
N GLU A 32 39.51 -9.54 24.34
CA GLU A 32 38.06 -9.76 24.20
C GLU A 32 37.68 -10.26 22.81
N LEU A 33 38.26 -9.67 21.76
CA LEU A 33 38.05 -10.12 20.39
C LEU A 33 38.54 -11.56 20.20
N LYS A 34 39.74 -11.89 20.71
CA LYS A 34 40.26 -13.26 20.65
C LYS A 34 39.31 -14.23 21.34
N ASP A 35 38.89 -13.93 22.57
CA ASP A 35 38.00 -14.81 23.34
C ASP A 35 36.64 -15.00 22.65
N ALA A 36 36.09 -13.92 22.08
CA ALA A 36 34.87 -13.98 21.28
C ALA A 36 35.04 -14.84 20.02
N THR A 37 36.18 -14.72 19.32
CA THR A 37 36.47 -15.56 18.14
C THR A 37 36.69 -17.02 18.52
N ASP A 38 37.38 -17.31 19.62
CA ASP A 38 37.59 -18.67 20.12
C ASP A 38 36.26 -19.31 20.55
N ALA A 39 35.38 -18.56 21.19
CA ALA A 39 34.03 -19.01 21.53
C ALA A 39 33.20 -19.31 20.27
N ALA A 40 33.26 -18.44 19.26
CA ALA A 40 32.59 -18.66 17.98
C ALA A 40 33.13 -19.90 17.25
N LEU A 41 34.46 -20.08 17.20
CA LEU A 41 35.10 -21.24 16.60
C LEU A 41 34.72 -22.54 17.32
N LYS A 42 34.69 -22.54 18.66
CA LYS A 42 34.20 -23.68 19.44
C LYS A 42 32.74 -23.99 19.14
N GLY A 43 31.89 -22.96 19.01
CA GLY A 43 30.50 -23.10 18.62
C GLY A 43 30.34 -23.77 17.25
N VAL A 44 31.09 -23.31 16.25
CA VAL A 44 31.10 -23.89 14.90
C VAL A 44 31.62 -25.32 14.93
N ALA A 45 32.73 -25.59 15.63
CA ALA A 45 33.31 -26.92 15.75
C ALA A 45 32.33 -27.92 16.38
N ARG A 46 31.61 -27.51 17.44
CA ARG A 46 30.55 -28.33 18.06
C ARG A 46 29.42 -28.62 17.09
N TYR A 47 28.91 -27.60 16.40
CA TYR A 47 27.83 -27.78 15.43
C TYR A 47 28.23 -28.70 14.28
N VAL A 48 29.41 -28.49 13.71
CA VAL A 48 29.95 -29.34 12.62
C VAL A 48 30.18 -30.76 13.11
N GLY A 49 30.75 -30.92 14.31
CA GLY A 49 30.95 -32.23 14.94
C GLY A 49 29.63 -32.97 15.14
N ALA A 50 28.63 -32.32 15.72
CA ALA A 50 27.30 -32.89 15.91
C ALA A 50 26.63 -33.26 14.57
N LYS A 51 26.76 -32.41 13.55
CA LYS A 51 26.22 -32.68 12.21
C LYS A 51 26.90 -33.88 11.56
N ARG A 52 28.24 -33.98 11.66
CA ARG A 52 29.01 -35.13 11.16
C ARG A 52 28.61 -36.41 11.87
N ALA A 53 28.57 -36.41 13.21
CA ALA A 53 28.15 -37.55 14.01
C ALA A 53 26.72 -38.01 13.66
N ALA A 54 25.78 -37.07 13.47
CA ALA A 54 24.43 -37.39 13.04
C ALA A 54 24.38 -38.01 11.63
N HIS A 55 25.19 -37.51 10.68
CA HIS A 55 25.30 -38.10 9.35
C HIS A 55 25.91 -39.51 9.38
N GLU A 56 26.94 -39.72 10.20
CA GLU A 56 27.56 -41.04 10.38
C GLU A 56 26.59 -42.04 11.00
N ALA A 57 25.86 -41.64 12.06
CA ALA A 57 24.83 -42.46 12.68
C ALA A 57 23.73 -42.83 11.67
N ARG A 58 23.27 -41.89 10.85
CA ARG A 58 22.29 -42.16 9.77
C ARG A 58 22.83 -43.13 8.73
N ARG A 59 24.08 -42.97 8.29
CA ARG A 59 24.72 -43.91 7.35
C ARG A 59 24.88 -45.30 7.96
N ALA A 60 25.23 -45.40 9.23
CA ALA A 60 25.31 -46.67 9.94
C ALA A 60 23.94 -47.35 10.03
N ALA A 61 22.88 -46.60 10.34
CA ALA A 61 21.50 -47.12 10.34
C ALA A 61 21.07 -47.59 8.95
N GLN A 62 21.28 -46.79 7.90
CA GLN A 62 20.98 -47.17 6.52
C GLN A 62 21.75 -48.43 6.08
N ARG A 63 23.00 -48.61 6.52
CA ARG A 63 23.77 -49.83 6.24
C ARG A 63 23.20 -51.05 6.93
N ARG A 64 22.68 -50.90 8.16
CA ARG A 64 22.00 -52.00 8.87
C ARG A 64 20.71 -52.38 8.15
N GLU A 65 19.88 -51.39 7.85
CA GLU A 65 18.64 -51.57 7.11
C GLU A 65 18.89 -52.17 5.70
N ALA A 66 19.93 -51.73 4.99
CA ALA A 66 20.28 -52.31 3.71
C ALA A 66 20.62 -53.81 3.81
N LYS A 67 21.29 -54.23 4.89
CA LYS A 67 21.57 -55.65 5.13
C LYS A 67 20.28 -56.42 5.41
N GLU A 68 19.37 -55.87 6.20
CA GLU A 68 18.06 -56.47 6.48
C GLU A 68 17.22 -56.64 5.21
N LEU A 69 17.18 -55.62 4.35
CA LEU A 69 16.50 -55.67 3.05
C LEU A 69 17.10 -56.74 2.12
N LEU A 70 18.43 -56.87 2.10
CA LEU A 70 19.09 -57.95 1.34
C LEU A 70 18.75 -59.34 1.88
N ILE A 71 18.66 -59.50 3.20
CA ILE A 71 18.24 -60.76 3.84
C ILE A 71 16.79 -61.09 3.46
N ALA A 72 15.93 -60.07 3.35
CA ALA A 72 14.54 -60.21 2.90
C ALA A 72 14.40 -60.47 1.38
N GLY A 73 15.50 -60.47 0.62
CA GLY A 73 15.50 -60.67 -0.84
C GLY A 73 15.11 -59.42 -1.64
N GLU A 74 15.00 -58.26 -0.99
CA GLU A 74 14.71 -56.99 -1.65
C GLU A 74 15.99 -56.25 -2.07
N ASN A 75 15.88 -55.37 -3.08
CA ASN A 75 16.98 -54.50 -3.48
C ASN A 75 16.96 -53.19 -2.66
N PRO A 76 17.95 -52.94 -1.77
CA PRO A 76 17.94 -51.76 -0.90
C PRO A 76 17.91 -50.44 -1.67
N HIS A 77 18.58 -50.37 -2.82
CA HIS A 77 18.66 -49.14 -3.60
C HIS A 77 17.30 -48.71 -4.15
N LEU A 78 16.48 -49.67 -4.60
CA LEU A 78 15.15 -49.39 -5.12
C LEU A 78 14.21 -48.94 -4.00
N VAL A 79 14.26 -49.61 -2.84
CA VAL A 79 13.45 -49.26 -1.67
C VAL A 79 13.79 -47.85 -1.17
N PHE A 80 15.08 -47.54 -1.00
CA PHE A 80 15.49 -46.20 -0.57
C PHE A 80 15.12 -45.13 -1.59
N ARG A 81 15.31 -45.40 -2.89
CA ARG A 81 14.92 -44.46 -3.95
C ARG A 81 13.43 -44.18 -3.94
N ALA A 82 12.59 -45.21 -3.84
CA ALA A 82 11.13 -45.05 -3.78
C ALA A 82 10.70 -44.24 -2.55
N ARG A 83 11.32 -44.49 -1.39
CA ARG A 83 11.05 -43.71 -0.17
C ARG A 83 11.49 -42.25 -0.29
N GLU A 84 12.66 -41.99 -0.87
CA GLU A 84 13.11 -40.63 -1.14
C GLU A 84 12.16 -39.90 -2.08
N GLU A 85 11.71 -40.57 -3.13
CA GLU A 85 10.75 -40.01 -4.09
C GLU A 85 9.41 -39.70 -3.41
N ASN A 86 8.87 -40.62 -2.62
CA ASN A 86 7.65 -40.40 -1.85
C ASN A 86 7.79 -39.21 -0.87
N HIS A 87 8.93 -39.11 -0.19
CA HIS A 87 9.22 -37.98 0.69
C HIS A 87 9.31 -36.66 -0.08
N ARG A 88 9.98 -36.64 -1.25
CA ARG A 88 10.06 -35.46 -2.13
C ARG A 88 8.69 -35.04 -2.62
N LEU A 89 7.87 -35.99 -3.08
CA LEU A 89 6.50 -35.73 -3.53
C LEU A 89 5.62 -35.21 -2.39
N ALA A 90 5.71 -35.79 -1.20
CA ALA A 90 4.98 -35.31 -0.02
C ALA A 90 5.40 -33.87 0.36
N ALA A 91 6.70 -33.57 0.34
CA ALA A 91 7.21 -32.23 0.59
C ALA A 91 6.73 -31.23 -0.49
N GLN A 92 6.72 -31.64 -1.76
CA GLN A 92 6.20 -30.82 -2.85
C GLN A 92 4.70 -30.57 -2.71
N ARG A 93 3.90 -31.60 -2.39
CA ARG A 93 2.46 -31.46 -2.11
C ARG A 93 2.21 -30.45 -0.98
N LYS A 94 2.97 -30.54 0.11
CA LYS A 94 2.86 -29.61 1.24
C LYS A 94 3.21 -28.16 0.83
N ARG A 95 4.25 -27.97 0.02
CA ARG A 95 4.63 -26.65 -0.52
C ARG A 95 3.53 -26.11 -1.43
N ASN A 96 3.04 -26.91 -2.37
CA ASN A 96 1.99 -26.53 -3.28
C ASN A 96 0.69 -26.17 -2.53
N ALA A 97 0.31 -26.95 -1.52
CA ALA A 97 -0.85 -26.63 -0.69
C ALA A 97 -0.71 -25.27 -0.01
N LYS A 98 0.46 -24.98 0.57
CA LYS A 98 0.75 -23.68 1.19
C LYS A 98 0.69 -22.55 0.15
N THR A 99 1.26 -22.75 -1.04
CA THR A 99 1.22 -21.77 -2.13
C THR A 99 -0.21 -21.51 -2.61
N ILE A 100 -1.02 -22.56 -2.73
CA ILE A 100 -2.44 -22.42 -3.11
C ILE A 100 -3.19 -21.62 -2.04
N GLU A 101 -2.96 -21.90 -0.76
CA GLU A 101 -3.56 -21.17 0.35
C GLU A 101 -3.17 -19.68 0.34
N THR A 102 -1.88 -19.38 0.17
CA THR A 102 -1.41 -17.98 0.08
C THR A 102 -1.99 -17.26 -1.12
N ASN A 103 -2.06 -17.93 -2.27
CA ASN A 103 -2.62 -17.36 -3.49
C ASN A 103 -4.12 -17.10 -3.35
N ARG A 104 -4.87 -18.02 -2.72
CA ARG A 104 -6.30 -17.83 -2.43
C ARG A 104 -6.54 -16.64 -1.51
N ALA A 105 -5.74 -16.48 -0.46
CA ALA A 105 -5.81 -15.34 0.43
C ALA A 105 -5.49 -14.03 -0.31
N GLU A 106 -4.50 -14.04 -1.19
CA GLU A 106 -4.14 -12.86 -1.99
C GLU A 106 -5.24 -12.47 -2.97
N ILE A 107 -5.81 -13.44 -3.70
CA ILE A 107 -6.92 -13.21 -4.63
C ILE A 107 -8.12 -12.63 -3.88
N SER A 108 -8.48 -13.19 -2.73
CA SER A 108 -9.60 -12.70 -1.90
C SER A 108 -9.39 -11.23 -1.51
N ARG A 109 -8.19 -10.88 -1.03
CA ARG A 109 -7.84 -9.48 -0.69
C ARG A 109 -7.83 -8.55 -1.90
N ARG A 110 -7.52 -9.05 -3.10
CA ARG A 110 -7.58 -8.25 -4.33
C ARG A 110 -9.04 -8.01 -4.72
N LEU A 111 -9.88 -9.04 -4.65
CA LEU A 111 -11.32 -8.93 -4.92
C LEU A 111 -12.02 -7.93 -3.98
N GLU A 112 -11.72 -7.96 -2.69
CA GLU A 112 -12.27 -6.98 -1.73
C GLU A 112 -11.85 -5.52 -2.07
N ARG A 113 -10.59 -5.33 -2.47
CA ARG A 113 -10.09 -4.03 -2.91
C ARG A 113 -10.73 -3.56 -4.20
N ASP A 114 -10.98 -4.47 -5.14
CA ASP A 114 -11.61 -4.12 -6.40
C ASP A 114 -13.11 -3.86 -6.23
N GLU A 115 -13.78 -4.59 -5.32
CA GLU A 115 -15.17 -4.35 -4.97
C GLU A 115 -15.37 -2.98 -4.31
N THR A 116 -14.52 -2.62 -3.34
CA THR A 116 -14.58 -1.29 -2.71
C THR A 116 -14.34 -0.16 -3.72
N ARG A 117 -13.35 -0.32 -4.61
CA ARG A 117 -13.12 0.63 -5.72
C ARG A 117 -14.31 0.73 -6.66
N TYR A 118 -14.92 -0.41 -7.01
CA TYR A 118 -16.08 -0.45 -7.87
C TYR A 118 -17.28 0.29 -7.26
N ARG A 119 -17.56 0.06 -5.97
CA ARG A 119 -18.61 0.77 -5.22
C ARG A 119 -18.34 2.28 -5.17
N GLY A 120 -17.12 2.71 -4.86
CA GLY A 120 -16.75 4.13 -4.88
C GLY A 120 -16.95 4.76 -6.27
N ASN A 121 -16.57 4.05 -7.33
CA ASN A 121 -16.79 4.52 -8.71
C ASN A 121 -18.28 4.61 -9.08
N LEU A 122 -19.13 3.70 -8.58
CA LEU A 122 -20.57 3.78 -8.77
C LEU A 122 -21.17 4.99 -8.06
N GLU A 123 -20.74 5.28 -6.83
CA GLU A 123 -21.18 6.45 -6.07
C GLU A 123 -20.78 7.75 -6.77
N ILE A 124 -19.54 7.85 -7.25
CA ILE A 124 -19.07 9.00 -8.03
C ILE A 124 -19.93 9.19 -9.30
N LYS A 125 -20.19 8.11 -10.05
CA LYS A 125 -21.05 8.16 -11.25
C LYS A 125 -22.47 8.57 -10.91
N ARG A 126 -23.02 8.10 -9.78
CA ARG A 126 -24.36 8.47 -9.32
C ARG A 126 -24.42 9.95 -8.95
N LEU A 127 -23.46 10.44 -8.16
CA LEU A 127 -23.38 11.84 -7.78
C LEU A 127 -23.17 12.76 -9.00
N ALA A 128 -22.38 12.33 -9.98
CA ALA A 128 -22.23 13.05 -11.24
C ALA A 128 -23.57 13.16 -12.00
N ARG A 129 -24.30 12.05 -12.15
CA ARG A 129 -25.65 12.06 -12.75
C ARG A 129 -26.62 12.97 -12.00
N GLU A 130 -26.65 12.90 -10.67
CA GLU A 130 -27.53 13.75 -9.86
C GLU A 130 -27.19 15.25 -10.02
N LYS A 131 -25.90 15.60 -10.12
CA LYS A 131 -25.46 16.97 -10.42
C LYS A 131 -25.86 17.40 -11.83
N ASP A 132 -25.66 16.56 -12.82
CA ASP A 132 -26.04 16.83 -14.21
C ASP A 132 -27.55 17.02 -14.32
N GLU A 133 -28.36 16.17 -13.68
CA GLU A 133 -29.82 16.31 -13.65
C GLU A 133 -30.26 17.62 -12.98
N LYS A 134 -29.67 17.99 -11.83
CA LYS A 134 -29.97 19.26 -11.17
C LYS A 134 -29.61 20.45 -12.06
N PHE A 135 -28.45 20.40 -12.72
CA PHE A 135 -28.00 21.42 -13.64
C PHE A 135 -28.94 21.54 -14.85
N SER A 136 -29.29 20.43 -15.50
CA SER A 136 -30.24 20.39 -16.61
C SER A 136 -31.64 20.86 -16.21
N ARG A 137 -32.12 20.56 -15.01
CA ARG A 137 -33.41 21.08 -14.51
C ARG A 137 -33.38 22.59 -14.27
N ALA A 138 -32.26 23.14 -13.79
CA ALA A 138 -32.15 24.57 -13.49
C ALA A 138 -31.82 25.43 -14.73
N TYR A 139 -31.00 24.92 -15.64
CA TYR A 139 -30.38 25.66 -16.74
C TYR A 139 -30.52 25.01 -18.12
N GLY A 140 -31.14 23.83 -18.22
CA GLY A 140 -31.39 23.17 -19.49
C GLY A 140 -32.37 23.95 -20.36
N GLU A 141 -32.41 23.62 -21.65
CA GLU A 141 -33.22 24.32 -22.65
C GLU A 141 -34.71 24.33 -22.29
N ALA A 142 -35.24 23.22 -21.78
CA ALA A 142 -36.63 23.15 -21.31
C ALA A 142 -36.93 24.12 -20.16
N SER A 143 -35.99 24.26 -19.22
CA SER A 143 -36.11 25.19 -18.07
C SER A 143 -36.02 26.65 -18.53
N LYS A 144 -35.08 26.96 -19.44
CA LYS A 144 -34.97 28.27 -20.07
C LYS A 144 -36.26 28.62 -20.84
N ALA A 145 -36.79 27.69 -21.63
CA ALA A 145 -38.03 27.87 -22.37
C ALA A 145 -39.24 28.05 -21.44
N ALA A 146 -39.29 27.33 -20.31
CA ALA A 146 -40.34 27.54 -19.29
C ALA A 146 -40.25 28.93 -18.63
N LYS A 147 -39.04 29.38 -18.26
CA LYS A 147 -38.80 30.72 -17.70
C LYS A 147 -39.16 31.82 -18.71
N ILE A 148 -38.79 31.67 -19.97
CA ILE A 148 -39.14 32.60 -21.05
C ILE A 148 -40.66 32.64 -21.24
N ARG A 149 -41.34 31.48 -21.30
CA ARG A 149 -42.81 31.42 -21.39
C ARG A 149 -43.50 32.11 -20.21
N ALA A 150 -43.06 31.83 -18.99
CA ALA A 150 -43.62 32.46 -17.78
C ALA A 150 -43.35 33.98 -17.74
N TYR A 151 -42.17 34.42 -18.20
CA TYR A 151 -41.88 35.85 -18.34
C TYR A 151 -42.79 36.50 -19.37
N MET A 152 -42.96 35.90 -20.55
CA MET A 152 -43.85 36.42 -21.60
C MET A 152 -45.29 36.51 -21.09
N GLN A 153 -45.80 35.48 -20.41
CA GLN A 153 -47.15 35.49 -19.82
C GLN A 153 -47.37 36.60 -18.76
N ASN A 154 -46.31 37.02 -18.05
CA ASN A 154 -46.41 38.02 -16.97
C ASN A 154 -46.03 39.44 -17.40
N ALA A 155 -45.07 39.59 -18.32
CA ALA A 155 -44.57 40.87 -18.82
C ALA A 155 -45.45 41.41 -19.96
N VAL A 156 -45.98 40.49 -20.77
CA VAL A 156 -47.09 40.76 -21.65
C VAL A 156 -48.33 40.63 -20.77
N GLY A 157 -48.70 41.73 -20.11
CA GLY A 157 -50.01 41.82 -19.48
C GLY A 157 -51.07 41.39 -20.49
N VAL A 158 -52.22 40.96 -19.99
CA VAL A 158 -53.42 40.47 -20.72
C VAL A 158 -53.89 41.39 -21.88
N SER A 159 -53.24 42.53 -22.13
CA SER A 159 -53.48 43.51 -23.18
C SER A 159 -52.86 43.21 -24.56
N ASP A 160 -51.86 42.32 -24.70
CA ASP A 160 -51.21 42.07 -26.02
C ASP A 160 -51.69 40.74 -26.67
N LEU A 161 -52.78 40.17 -26.17
CA LEU A 161 -53.53 39.10 -26.83
C LEU A 161 -54.63 39.69 -27.75
N LEU A 162 -54.42 40.89 -28.28
CA LEU A 162 -55.31 41.51 -29.26
C LEU A 162 -54.60 41.53 -30.61
N ASP A 163 -55.24 40.83 -31.55
CA ASP A 163 -54.94 40.70 -32.97
C ASP A 163 -53.96 39.58 -33.42
N PRO A 164 -54.42 38.30 -33.46
CA PRO A 164 -53.72 37.24 -34.20
C PRO A 164 -53.75 37.42 -35.73
N THR A 165 -54.43 38.44 -36.26
CA THR A 165 -54.63 38.72 -37.70
C THR A 165 -53.72 39.82 -38.26
N GLY A 166 -52.91 40.49 -37.44
CA GLY A 166 -51.81 41.37 -37.89
C GLY A 166 -52.24 42.63 -38.64
N THR A 167 -53.45 43.12 -38.36
CA THR A 167 -54.07 44.26 -39.05
C THR A 167 -53.83 45.60 -38.38
N GLU A 168 -53.42 45.62 -37.10
CA GLU A 168 -53.10 46.85 -36.38
C GLU A 168 -51.60 47.18 -36.45
N THR A 169 -51.24 48.27 -37.13
CA THR A 169 -49.89 48.86 -37.07
C THR A 169 -49.73 49.69 -35.80
N ASN A 170 -49.13 49.10 -34.77
CA ASN A 170 -48.81 49.79 -33.52
C ASN A 170 -47.55 50.66 -33.67
N TYR A 171 -47.67 51.97 -33.43
CA TYR A 171 -46.54 52.90 -33.44
C TYR A 171 -45.81 52.90 -32.08
N PRO A 172 -44.48 53.12 -32.06
CA PRO A 172 -43.70 53.10 -30.82
C PRO A 172 -44.10 54.19 -29.81
N SER A 173 -44.85 55.20 -30.23
CA SER A 173 -45.45 56.23 -29.36
C SER A 173 -46.65 55.73 -28.57
N ASP A 174 -47.32 54.66 -29.01
CA ASP A 174 -48.63 54.26 -28.49
C ASP A 174 -48.53 53.16 -27.44
N VAL A 175 -47.34 52.58 -27.27
CA VAL A 175 -47.08 51.46 -26.35
C VAL A 175 -46.20 51.92 -25.18
N SER A 176 -46.82 52.20 -24.04
CA SER A 176 -46.08 52.39 -22.79
C SER A 176 -45.77 51.04 -22.15
N ARG A 177 -44.51 50.60 -22.27
CA ARG A 177 -44.03 49.39 -21.57
C ARG A 177 -44.02 49.63 -20.06
N ALA A 178 -45.03 49.09 -19.37
CA ALA A 178 -45.02 49.03 -17.92
C ALA A 178 -43.87 48.12 -17.46
N LYS A 179 -42.94 48.67 -16.68
CA LYS A 179 -41.91 47.87 -16.04
C LYS A 179 -42.58 46.88 -15.07
N PRO A 180 -42.22 45.58 -15.10
CA PRO A 180 -42.79 44.64 -14.15
C PRO A 180 -42.46 45.06 -12.72
N ARG A 181 -43.31 44.72 -11.75
CA ARG A 181 -43.22 45.13 -10.34
C ARG A 181 -41.85 44.89 -9.66
N GLY A 182 -41.02 44.00 -10.21
CA GLY A 182 -39.67 43.68 -9.72
C GLY A 182 -38.51 44.29 -10.55
N PHE A 183 -38.78 45.12 -11.55
CA PHE A 183 -37.74 45.67 -12.41
C PHE A 183 -36.85 46.66 -11.63
N GLY A 184 -35.58 46.30 -11.45
CA GLY A 184 -34.62 47.08 -10.65
C GLY A 184 -34.51 46.66 -9.19
N LEU A 185 -35.38 45.74 -8.72
CA LEU A 185 -35.18 45.06 -7.44
C LEU A 185 -34.26 43.86 -7.71
N ALA A 186 -32.97 44.04 -7.46
CA ALA A 186 -32.02 42.93 -7.46
C ALA A 186 -32.39 41.96 -6.34
N THR A 187 -33.24 40.96 -6.61
CA THR A 187 -33.31 39.77 -5.78
C THR A 187 -32.10 38.90 -6.15
N GLY A 188 -30.92 39.39 -5.78
CA GLY A 188 -29.76 38.55 -5.56
C GLY A 188 -30.05 37.70 -4.33
N ALA A 189 -30.80 36.62 -4.52
CA ALA A 189 -30.81 35.50 -3.59
C ALA A 189 -29.45 34.81 -3.69
N GLY A 190 -28.43 35.45 -3.13
CA GLY A 190 -27.35 34.77 -2.46
C GLY A 190 -27.83 34.47 -1.05
N ALA A 191 -28.56 33.37 -0.91
CA ALA A 191 -28.90 32.76 0.37
C ALA A 191 -28.95 31.25 0.14
N ASP A 192 -27.89 30.60 0.62
CA ASP A 192 -27.70 29.16 0.90
C ASP A 192 -27.89 28.12 -0.22
#